data_AF-A0A517YFE2-F1
#
_entry.id   AF-A0A517YFE2-F1
#
_cell.length_a   1.000
_cell.length_b   1.000
_cell.length_c   1.000
_cell.angle_alpha   90.00
_cell.angle_beta   90.00
_cell.angle_gamma   90.00
#
_symmetry.space_group_name_H-M   'P 1'
#
loop_
_entity.id
_entity.type
_entity.pdbx_description
1 polymer ?
#
loop_
_entity_poly.entity_id
_entity_poly.type
_entity_poly.pdbx_seq_one_letter_code
_entity_poly.pdbx_strand_id
1 'polypeptide(L)'
;MLASSNPAQWQWIVDRMMARLRPSLFFDLANRKLFCHLSELHKNSKIDPTLLVASLKTAGDYGEVGGSAFLSKISNAVPNVAHADHYVDILEEYHDLREAWQLTEQVRDCITAGQSSTDVWGKIEQQLERERTGGFGVGSIRSFADMKRKKGNQTLMPSVIDQIGRQGETMNIVSATKIGKTWFTHMLALCIAVGREWLGFPTHKGRVLILDNELHETTLVHRISQVADALEIREAEYINQIDVEAYRGRLVDIHKIAERINRIPPNTYKAIVFDSLYRFSPKGCDENSNSDTTEIYNVIDALAARMGCLAICVRHTSKGSQTAKDVVDVGAGAGAQSRTVDAHLVLRHHEEEGAVVLAAALRSWAPLEPMTLRWTFPIFVPATDLDPLALRPDRPRKLPKSKAEVGSPLEPGWTAQSFVAAFLKMDPQPRVSIIAAALEKGISERRSSALLSAAESAGLAFLWQGGDRRQKAFANRPQTTLGIVSESAE
;
A
#
# COMPACT_ATOMS: atom_id res chain seq x y z
N MET A 1 -10.22 -45.95 -38.01
CA MET A 1 -11.61 -45.55 -38.31
C MET A 1 -12.22 -44.91 -37.07
N LEU A 2 -12.28 -43.57 -37.02
CA LEU A 2 -13.22 -42.82 -36.19
C LEU A 2 -13.82 -41.74 -37.09
N ALA A 3 -14.71 -42.20 -37.98
CA ALA A 3 -15.53 -41.34 -38.81
C ALA A 3 -16.77 -40.93 -38.00
N SER A 4 -16.64 -39.95 -37.10
CA SER A 4 -17.80 -39.25 -36.54
C SER A 4 -17.52 -37.91 -35.83
N SER A 5 -16.27 -37.44 -35.75
CA SER A 5 -15.94 -36.16 -35.08
C SER A 5 -15.63 -35.06 -36.09
N ASN A 6 -16.28 -33.91 -35.88
CA ASN A 6 -16.15 -32.68 -36.67
C ASN A 6 -14.66 -32.36 -36.96
N PRO A 7 -14.23 -32.17 -38.22
CA PRO A 7 -12.85 -31.82 -38.57
C PRO A 7 -12.30 -30.61 -37.80
N ALA A 8 -13.16 -29.65 -37.44
CA ALA A 8 -12.79 -28.50 -36.62
C ALA A 8 -12.46 -28.88 -35.15
N GLN A 9 -13.13 -29.89 -34.60
CA GLN A 9 -12.88 -30.40 -33.26
C GLN A 9 -11.51 -31.09 -33.18
N TRP A 10 -11.12 -31.82 -34.23
CA TRP A 10 -9.81 -32.45 -34.33
C TRP A 10 -8.67 -31.45 -34.39
N GLN A 11 -8.81 -30.43 -35.26
CA GLN A 11 -7.81 -29.39 -35.37
C GLN A 11 -7.63 -28.64 -34.04
N TRP A 12 -8.74 -28.30 -33.37
CA TRP A 12 -8.70 -27.64 -32.06
C TRP A 12 -7.98 -28.48 -30.99
N ILE A 13 -8.21 -29.80 -30.94
CA ILE A 13 -7.50 -30.68 -30.00
C ILE A 13 -6.01 -30.70 -30.31
N VAL A 14 -5.62 -30.83 -31.58
CA VAL A 14 -4.21 -30.83 -31.99
C VAL A 14 -3.55 -29.51 -31.58
N ASP A 15 -4.12 -28.37 -31.96
CA ASP A 15 -3.57 -27.04 -31.63
C ASP A 15 -3.38 -26.87 -30.12
N ARG A 16 -4.38 -27.30 -29.33
CA ARG A 16 -4.34 -27.27 -27.87
C ARG A 16 -3.25 -28.17 -27.28
N MET A 17 -3.05 -29.37 -27.83
CA MET A 17 -2.00 -30.28 -27.37
C MET A 17 -0.60 -29.77 -27.76
N MET A 18 -0.45 -29.23 -28.97
CA MET A 18 0.81 -28.65 -29.45
C MET A 18 1.23 -27.40 -28.67
N ALA A 19 0.28 -26.68 -28.05
CA ALA A 19 0.58 -25.56 -27.16
C ALA A 19 1.14 -25.99 -25.79
N ARG A 20 0.83 -27.22 -25.33
CA ARG A 20 1.30 -27.74 -24.04
C ARG A 20 2.55 -28.60 -24.16
N LEU A 21 2.64 -29.37 -25.24
CA LEU A 21 3.72 -30.32 -25.44
C LEU A 21 5.00 -29.65 -25.96
N ARG A 22 6.13 -30.06 -25.39
CA ARG A 22 7.48 -29.71 -25.87
C ARG A 22 8.33 -30.97 -25.96
N PRO A 23 9.30 -31.06 -26.90
CA PRO A 23 10.09 -32.27 -27.09
C PRO A 23 10.71 -32.82 -25.80
N SER A 24 11.16 -31.96 -24.89
CA SER A 24 11.78 -32.36 -23.62
C SER A 24 10.89 -33.21 -22.71
N LEU A 25 9.55 -33.10 -22.83
CA LEU A 25 8.61 -33.87 -22.00
C LEU A 25 8.70 -35.38 -22.24
N PHE A 26 9.05 -35.80 -23.44
CA PHE A 26 9.21 -37.21 -23.77
C PHE A 26 10.52 -37.74 -23.18
N PHE A 27 10.50 -38.92 -22.57
CA PHE A 27 11.74 -39.55 -22.08
C PHE A 27 12.53 -40.20 -23.23
N ASP A 28 11.82 -40.94 -24.08
CA ASP A 28 12.38 -41.71 -25.18
C ASP A 28 12.79 -40.80 -26.37
N LEU A 29 13.98 -41.04 -26.92
CA LEU A 29 14.55 -40.23 -27.99
C LEU A 29 13.77 -40.32 -29.30
N ALA A 30 13.21 -41.49 -29.64
CA ALA A 30 12.40 -41.64 -30.85
C ALA A 30 11.12 -40.81 -30.75
N ASN A 31 10.46 -40.80 -29.59
CA ASN A 31 9.29 -39.95 -29.34
C ASN A 31 9.64 -38.46 -29.40
N ARG A 32 10.80 -38.05 -28.87
CA ARG A 32 11.28 -36.66 -28.97
C ARG A 32 11.43 -36.23 -30.43
N LYS A 33 12.16 -37.02 -31.21
CA LYS A 33 12.41 -36.75 -32.63
C LYS A 33 11.11 -36.70 -33.42
N LEU A 34 10.25 -37.70 -33.23
CA LEU A 34 8.93 -37.74 -33.84
C LEU A 34 8.12 -36.48 -33.53
N PHE A 35 8.09 -36.04 -32.27
CA PHE A 35 7.38 -34.84 -31.86
C PHE A 35 7.99 -33.55 -32.43
N CYS A 36 9.31 -33.46 -32.58
CA CYS A 36 9.96 -32.33 -33.28
C CYS A 36 9.44 -32.19 -34.72
N HIS A 37 9.41 -33.28 -35.49
CA HIS A 37 8.88 -33.26 -36.86
C HIS A 37 7.38 -32.94 -36.90
N LEU A 38 6.58 -33.48 -35.97
CA LEU A 38 5.17 -33.13 -35.84
C LEU A 38 4.98 -31.64 -35.55
N SER A 39 5.86 -31.05 -34.72
CA SER A 39 5.86 -29.62 -34.39
C SER A 39 6.22 -28.74 -35.58
N GLU A 40 7.21 -29.13 -36.37
CA GLU A 40 7.58 -28.42 -37.59
C GLU A 40 6.49 -28.51 -38.65
N LEU A 41 5.92 -29.70 -38.86
CA LEU A 41 4.83 -29.88 -39.80
C LEU A 41 3.61 -29.08 -39.40
N HIS A 42 3.23 -29.06 -38.12
CA HIS A 42 2.12 -28.27 -37.61
C HIS A 42 2.28 -26.76 -37.84
N LYS A 43 3.51 -26.25 -37.72
CA LYS A 43 3.82 -24.83 -37.99
C LYS A 43 3.68 -24.47 -39.47
N ASN A 44 4.07 -25.38 -40.36
CA ASN A 44 4.20 -25.10 -41.80
C ASN A 44 3.01 -25.61 -42.64
N SER A 45 2.24 -26.57 -42.13
CA SER A 45 1.22 -27.32 -42.88
C SER A 45 0.29 -28.13 -41.96
N LYS A 46 -0.62 -28.93 -42.52
CA LYS A 46 -1.38 -29.92 -41.73
C LYS A 46 -0.51 -31.15 -41.47
N ILE A 47 -0.70 -31.76 -40.29
CA ILE A 47 -0.07 -33.03 -39.96
C ILE A 47 -0.67 -34.12 -40.85
N ASP A 48 0.14 -34.65 -41.77
CA ASP A 48 -0.20 -35.75 -42.67
C ASP A 48 0.83 -36.89 -42.51
N PRO A 49 0.40 -38.17 -42.40
CA PRO A 49 1.32 -39.30 -42.22
C PRO A 49 2.34 -39.45 -43.35
N THR A 50 1.98 -39.13 -44.60
CA THR A 50 2.87 -39.22 -45.76
C THR A 50 3.94 -38.14 -45.69
N LEU A 51 3.55 -36.91 -45.34
CA LEU A 51 4.48 -35.78 -45.12
C LEU A 51 5.41 -36.03 -43.93
N LEU A 52 4.89 -36.65 -42.86
CA LEU A 52 5.70 -37.03 -41.70
C LEU A 52 6.77 -38.07 -42.06
N VAL A 53 6.40 -39.11 -42.81
CA VAL A 53 7.37 -40.12 -43.27
C VAL A 53 8.40 -39.50 -44.21
N ALA A 54 7.99 -38.60 -45.11
CA ALA A 54 8.92 -37.89 -45.98
C ALA A 54 9.91 -37.03 -45.18
N SER A 55 9.42 -36.22 -44.22
CA SER A 55 10.24 -35.39 -43.34
C SER A 55 11.26 -36.22 -42.54
N LEU A 56 10.82 -37.32 -41.94
CA LEU A 56 11.69 -38.25 -41.21
C LEU A 56 12.76 -38.89 -42.11
N LYS A 57 12.43 -39.26 -43.35
CA LYS A 57 13.40 -39.84 -44.28
C LYS A 57 14.43 -38.83 -44.76
N THR A 58 13.99 -37.61 -45.07
CA THR A 58 14.89 -36.52 -45.49
C THR A 58 15.88 -36.15 -44.40
N ALA A 59 15.45 -36.17 -43.13
CA ALA A 59 16.32 -35.90 -41.99
C ALA A 59 17.20 -37.10 -41.57
N GLY A 60 16.99 -38.28 -42.14
CA GLY A 60 17.69 -39.51 -41.73
C GLY A 60 17.12 -40.17 -40.46
N ASP A 61 16.14 -39.56 -39.81
CA ASP A 61 15.56 -40.00 -38.55
C ASP A 61 14.56 -41.18 -38.68
N TYR A 62 14.11 -41.51 -39.89
CA TYR A 62 13.09 -42.56 -40.11
C TYR A 62 13.49 -43.93 -39.53
N GLY A 63 14.75 -44.32 -39.68
CA GLY A 63 15.26 -45.55 -39.08
C GLY A 63 15.38 -45.46 -37.56
N GLU A 64 15.82 -44.31 -37.06
CA GLU A 64 16.04 -44.07 -35.63
C GLU A 64 14.74 -44.02 -34.82
N VAL A 65 13.64 -43.56 -35.42
CA VAL A 65 12.32 -43.62 -34.78
C VAL A 65 11.69 -45.01 -34.83
N GLY A 66 12.34 -46.01 -35.46
CA GLY A 66 11.82 -47.38 -35.56
C GLY A 66 10.93 -47.66 -36.78
N GLY A 67 10.91 -46.75 -37.76
CA GLY A 67 10.28 -46.95 -39.07
C GLY A 67 8.76 -47.22 -39.03
N SER A 68 8.28 -47.99 -40.01
CA SER A 68 6.84 -48.21 -40.24
C SER A 68 6.16 -48.96 -39.09
N ALA A 69 6.86 -49.90 -38.45
CA ALA A 69 6.34 -50.68 -37.33
C ALA A 69 6.00 -49.78 -36.13
N PHE A 70 6.87 -48.82 -35.82
CA PHE A 70 6.66 -47.89 -34.71
C PHE A 70 5.50 -46.92 -35.00
N LEU A 71 5.46 -46.33 -36.20
CA LEU A 71 4.39 -45.42 -36.59
C LEU A 71 3.02 -46.12 -36.60
N SER A 72 2.96 -47.38 -37.05
CA SER A 72 1.75 -48.19 -37.00
C SER A 72 1.32 -48.49 -35.56
N LYS A 73 2.27 -48.78 -34.67
CA LYS A 73 1.99 -48.99 -33.24
C LYS A 73 1.38 -47.74 -32.60
N ILE A 74 1.97 -46.56 -32.81
CA ILE A 74 1.47 -45.30 -32.26
C ILE A 74 0.08 -44.97 -32.79
N SER A 75 -0.14 -45.15 -34.11
CA SER A 75 -1.44 -44.87 -34.73
C SER A 75 -2.59 -45.70 -34.15
N ASN A 76 -2.29 -46.84 -33.52
CA ASN A 76 -3.27 -47.75 -32.93
C ASN A 76 -3.22 -47.76 -31.39
N ALA A 77 -2.36 -46.94 -30.76
CA ALA A 77 -2.10 -47.01 -29.32
C ALA A 77 -3.20 -46.35 -28.47
N VAL A 78 -3.90 -45.34 -29.00
CA VAL A 78 -4.90 -44.58 -28.24
C VAL A 78 -6.28 -44.74 -28.86
N PRO A 79 -7.23 -45.38 -28.16
CA PRO A 79 -8.58 -45.60 -28.68
C PRO A 79 -9.48 -44.37 -28.60
N ASN A 80 -9.22 -43.43 -27.67
CA ASN A 80 -10.04 -42.24 -27.47
C ASN A 80 -9.20 -41.00 -27.15
N VAL A 81 -9.45 -39.92 -27.89
CA VAL A 81 -8.74 -38.64 -27.81
C VAL A 81 -9.25 -37.75 -26.69
N ALA A 82 -10.40 -38.07 -26.08
CA ALA A 82 -10.93 -37.37 -24.91
C ALA A 82 -9.98 -37.39 -23.70
N HIS A 83 -9.03 -38.34 -23.64
CA HIS A 83 -8.05 -38.46 -22.55
C HIS A 83 -6.70 -37.79 -22.86
N ALA A 84 -6.55 -37.08 -23.98
CA ALA A 84 -5.29 -36.47 -24.36
C ALA A 84 -4.71 -35.55 -23.27
N ASP A 85 -5.56 -34.72 -22.64
CA ASP A 85 -5.13 -33.84 -21.54
C ASP A 85 -4.52 -34.63 -20.37
N HIS A 86 -5.12 -35.76 -20.00
CA HIS A 86 -4.63 -36.60 -18.91
C HIS A 86 -3.26 -37.20 -19.21
N TYR A 87 -3.00 -37.61 -20.45
CA TYR A 87 -1.68 -38.11 -20.85
C TYR A 87 -0.62 -37.01 -20.86
N VAL A 88 -0.99 -35.79 -21.24
CA VAL A 88 -0.08 -34.64 -21.13
C VAL A 88 0.26 -34.36 -19.66
N ASP A 89 -0.72 -34.41 -18.77
CA ASP A 89 -0.49 -34.23 -17.32
C ASP A 89 0.50 -35.27 -16.77
N ILE A 90 0.38 -36.53 -17.22
CA ILE A 90 1.33 -37.58 -16.86
C ILE A 90 2.74 -37.25 -17.38
N LEU A 91 2.87 -36.81 -18.64
CA LEU A 91 4.16 -36.46 -19.22
C LEU A 91 4.84 -35.28 -18.50
N GLU A 92 4.05 -34.28 -18.10
CA GLU A 92 4.52 -33.13 -17.31
C GLU A 92 5.00 -33.59 -15.92
N GLU A 93 4.21 -34.37 -15.19
CA GLU A 93 4.61 -34.90 -13.87
C GLU A 93 5.91 -35.71 -13.94
N TYR A 94 6.02 -36.64 -14.89
CA TYR A 94 7.23 -37.44 -15.05
C TYR A 94 8.42 -36.64 -15.58
N HIS A 95 8.20 -35.53 -16.29
CA HIS A 95 9.26 -34.61 -16.67
C HIS A 95 9.82 -33.91 -15.44
N ASP A 96 8.95 -33.36 -14.60
CA ASP A 96 9.33 -32.63 -13.39
C ASP A 96 10.07 -33.54 -12.40
N LEU A 97 9.62 -34.79 -12.25
CA LEU A 97 10.34 -35.80 -11.46
C LEU A 97 11.75 -36.10 -12.01
N ARG A 98 11.95 -36.06 -13.33
CA ARG A 98 13.27 -36.25 -13.94
C ARG A 98 14.18 -35.03 -13.74
N GLU A 99 13.64 -33.82 -13.82
CA GLU A 99 14.41 -32.61 -13.52
C GLU A 99 14.86 -32.60 -12.05
N ALA A 100 13.96 -32.94 -11.13
CA ALA A 100 14.29 -33.11 -9.72
C ALA A 100 15.38 -34.18 -9.52
N TRP A 101 15.27 -35.34 -10.18
CA TRP A 101 16.29 -36.38 -10.13
C TRP A 101 17.65 -35.86 -10.64
N GLN A 102 17.69 -35.17 -11.77
CA GLN A 102 18.91 -34.59 -12.31
C GLN A 102 19.56 -33.59 -11.35
N LEU A 103 18.75 -32.77 -10.66
CA LEU A 103 19.27 -31.89 -9.62
C LEU A 103 19.91 -32.68 -8.48
N THR A 104 19.27 -33.77 -8.01
CA THR A 104 19.85 -34.61 -6.94
C THR A 104 21.19 -35.21 -7.34
N GLU A 105 21.32 -35.66 -8.59
CA GLU A 105 22.58 -36.19 -9.13
C GLU A 105 23.65 -35.09 -9.19
N GLN A 106 23.31 -33.91 -9.71
CA GLN A 106 24.23 -32.77 -9.77
C GLN A 106 24.71 -32.31 -8.40
N VAL A 107 23.82 -32.31 -7.40
CA VAL A 107 24.15 -31.98 -6.01
C VAL A 107 25.06 -33.03 -5.42
N ARG A 108 24.74 -34.31 -5.62
CA ARG A 108 25.60 -35.42 -5.18
C ARG A 108 26.99 -35.32 -5.79
N ASP A 109 27.09 -35.05 -7.09
CA ASP A 109 28.36 -34.91 -7.80
C ASP A 109 29.19 -33.76 -7.21
N CYS A 110 28.58 -32.60 -6.96
CA CYS A 110 29.24 -31.47 -6.28
C CYS A 110 29.80 -31.84 -4.90
N ILE A 111 29.03 -32.59 -4.10
CA ILE A 111 29.45 -33.07 -2.77
C ILE A 111 30.63 -34.05 -2.91
N THR A 112 30.52 -35.03 -3.80
CA THR A 112 31.57 -36.04 -4.00
C THR A 112 32.86 -35.45 -4.56
N ALA A 113 32.77 -34.34 -5.31
CA ALA A 113 33.92 -33.60 -5.82
C ALA A 113 34.58 -32.67 -4.77
N GLY A 114 34.05 -32.62 -3.54
CA GLY A 114 34.62 -31.81 -2.45
C GLY A 114 34.40 -30.31 -2.59
N GLN A 115 33.33 -29.87 -3.28
CA GLN A 115 32.99 -28.45 -3.38
C GLN A 115 32.58 -27.87 -2.01
N SER A 116 32.72 -26.54 -1.85
CA SER A 116 32.37 -25.85 -0.61
C SER A 116 30.86 -25.91 -0.33
N SER A 117 30.47 -25.83 0.94
CA SER A 117 29.06 -25.82 1.31
C SER A 117 28.30 -24.66 0.67
N THR A 118 28.93 -23.49 0.51
CA THR A 118 28.35 -22.31 -0.13
C THR A 118 28.04 -22.55 -1.61
N ASP A 119 28.90 -23.26 -2.33
CA ASP A 119 28.69 -23.53 -3.75
C ASP A 119 27.56 -24.56 -3.96
N VAL A 120 27.52 -25.59 -3.12
CA VAL A 120 26.46 -26.62 -3.15
C VAL A 120 25.10 -25.98 -2.88
N TRP A 121 24.98 -25.17 -1.82
CA TRP A 121 23.73 -24.48 -1.49
C TRP A 121 23.36 -23.45 -2.55
N GLY A 122 24.31 -22.67 -3.07
CA GLY A 122 24.07 -21.71 -4.13
C GLY A 122 23.51 -22.35 -5.41
N LYS A 123 23.96 -23.56 -5.76
CA LYS A 123 23.45 -24.31 -6.92
C LYS A 123 22.01 -24.81 -6.71
N ILE A 124 21.70 -25.29 -5.50
CA ILE A 124 20.34 -25.70 -5.12
C ILE A 124 19.40 -24.49 -5.19
N GLU A 125 19.80 -23.38 -4.58
CA GLU A 125 19.03 -22.13 -4.60
C GLU A 125 18.82 -21.61 -6.01
N GLN A 126 19.85 -21.63 -6.87
CA GLN A 126 19.73 -21.21 -8.27
C GLN A 126 18.70 -22.05 -9.04
N GLN A 127 18.65 -23.37 -8.82
CA GLN A 127 17.71 -24.25 -9.50
C GLN A 127 16.29 -24.08 -8.94
N LEU A 128 16.14 -23.99 -7.61
CA LEU A 128 14.86 -23.69 -6.96
C LEU A 128 14.32 -22.34 -7.41
N GLU A 129 15.18 -21.34 -7.55
CA GLU A 129 14.81 -20.02 -8.04
C GLU A 129 14.42 -20.09 -9.52
N ARG A 130 15.10 -20.88 -10.36
CA ARG A 130 14.69 -21.10 -11.77
C ARG A 130 13.32 -21.76 -11.89
N GLU A 131 13.01 -22.76 -11.06
CA GLU A 131 11.69 -23.42 -11.02
C GLU A 131 10.60 -22.49 -10.46
N ARG A 132 10.94 -21.68 -9.45
CA ARG A 132 10.03 -20.70 -8.84
C ARG A 132 9.75 -19.51 -9.76
N THR A 133 10.79 -18.99 -10.41
CA THR A 133 10.70 -17.84 -11.32
C THR A 133 10.23 -18.22 -12.71
N GLY A 134 10.39 -19.48 -13.14
CA GLY A 134 10.19 -19.82 -14.54
C GLY A 134 11.02 -18.91 -15.44
N GLY A 135 12.30 -18.71 -15.12
CA GLY A 135 13.14 -17.73 -15.78
C GLY A 135 12.76 -16.28 -15.43
N PHE A 136 13.73 -15.50 -14.98
CA PHE A 136 13.58 -14.06 -14.90
C PHE A 136 13.28 -13.49 -16.30
N GLY A 137 12.03 -13.11 -16.54
CA GLY A 137 11.56 -12.42 -17.74
C GLY A 137 10.14 -12.82 -18.11
N VAL A 138 9.14 -12.10 -17.57
CA VAL A 138 7.70 -12.29 -17.85
C VAL A 138 7.27 -13.74 -17.62
N GLY A 139 6.80 -14.04 -16.40
CA GLY A 139 6.36 -15.39 -16.04
C GLY A 139 5.55 -16.04 -17.16
N SER A 140 5.91 -17.28 -17.52
CA SER A 140 5.26 -18.02 -18.62
C SER A 140 3.75 -17.91 -18.50
N ILE A 141 3.06 -17.53 -19.58
CA ILE A 141 1.60 -17.50 -19.59
C ILE A 141 1.09 -18.88 -19.18
N ARG A 142 0.36 -18.96 -18.06
CA ARG A 142 -0.26 -20.19 -17.56
C ARG A 142 -1.74 -20.16 -17.87
N SER A 143 -2.33 -21.29 -18.24
CA SER A 143 -3.78 -21.36 -18.36
C SER A 143 -4.41 -21.28 -16.95
N PHE A 144 -5.65 -20.78 -16.87
CA PHE A 144 -6.39 -20.80 -15.61
C PHE A 144 -6.54 -22.23 -15.06
N ALA A 145 -6.61 -23.24 -15.95
CA ALA A 145 -6.66 -24.64 -15.54
C ALA A 145 -5.38 -25.05 -14.80
N ASP A 146 -4.20 -24.66 -15.29
CA ASP A 146 -2.91 -24.94 -14.64
C ASP A 146 -2.81 -24.21 -13.30
N MET A 147 -3.24 -22.95 -13.27
CA MET A 147 -3.30 -22.18 -12.03
C MET A 147 -4.22 -22.83 -10.99
N LYS A 148 -5.38 -23.33 -11.40
CA LYS A 148 -6.35 -23.99 -10.50
C LYS A 148 -5.85 -25.34 -9.99
N ARG A 149 -5.09 -26.09 -10.81
CA ARG A 149 -4.53 -27.40 -10.45
C ARG A 149 -3.38 -27.27 -9.46
N LYS A 150 -2.60 -26.19 -9.52
CA LYS A 150 -1.50 -25.93 -8.59
C LYS A 150 -2.00 -26.01 -7.15
N LYS A 151 -1.47 -26.96 -6.37
CA LYS A 151 -1.86 -27.20 -4.97
C LYS A 151 -1.85 -25.93 -4.11
N GLY A 152 -0.83 -25.07 -4.30
CA GLY A 152 -0.71 -23.79 -3.58
C GLY A 152 -1.78 -22.76 -3.89
N ASN A 153 -2.58 -22.94 -4.95
CA ASN A 153 -3.67 -22.04 -5.33
C ASN A 153 -5.05 -22.59 -4.94
N GLN A 154 -5.12 -23.78 -4.33
CA GLN A 154 -6.39 -24.39 -3.93
C GLN A 154 -6.99 -23.72 -2.68
N THR A 155 -6.17 -23.01 -1.91
CA THR A 155 -6.58 -22.26 -0.71
C THR A 155 -5.97 -20.87 -0.75
N LEU A 156 -6.65 -19.90 -0.13
CA LEU A 156 -6.06 -18.60 0.12
C LEU A 156 -4.87 -18.73 1.07
N MET A 157 -3.92 -17.81 0.95
CA MET A 157 -2.82 -17.71 1.91
C MET A 157 -3.36 -17.45 3.32
N PRO A 158 -2.73 -18.01 4.37
CA PRO A 158 -3.18 -17.79 5.75
C PRO A 158 -3.19 -16.31 6.11
N SER A 159 -4.16 -15.90 6.92
CA SER A 159 -4.18 -14.55 7.50
C SER A 159 -3.02 -14.38 8.47
N VAL A 160 -2.50 -13.15 8.51
CA VAL A 160 -1.61 -12.67 9.58
C VAL A 160 -2.43 -11.85 10.58
N ILE A 161 -3.32 -11.02 10.06
CA ILE A 161 -4.33 -10.28 10.81
C ILE A 161 -5.67 -10.63 10.17
N ASP A 162 -6.56 -11.25 10.94
CA ASP A 162 -7.86 -11.66 10.42
C ASP A 162 -8.64 -10.42 9.95
N GLN A 163 -9.33 -10.57 8.82
CA GLN A 163 -10.11 -9.51 8.16
C GLN A 163 -9.29 -8.32 7.62
N ILE A 164 -7.96 -8.34 7.73
CA ILE A 164 -7.10 -7.22 7.30
C ILE A 164 -6.06 -7.66 6.27
N GLY A 165 -5.21 -8.65 6.58
CA GLY A 165 -4.05 -8.97 5.73
C GLY A 165 -3.54 -10.40 5.87
N ARG A 166 -3.10 -10.97 4.74
CA ARG A 166 -2.59 -12.34 4.59
C ARG A 166 -1.09 -12.39 4.34
N GLN A 167 -0.52 -13.59 4.45
CA GLN A 167 0.84 -13.86 4.00
C GLN A 167 0.96 -13.63 2.49
N GLY A 168 2.03 -12.96 2.08
CA GLY A 168 2.26 -12.59 0.69
C GLY A 168 1.61 -11.28 0.26
N GLU A 169 0.86 -10.63 1.14
CA GLU A 169 0.22 -9.34 0.87
C GLU A 169 1.04 -8.16 1.42
N THR A 170 0.75 -6.98 0.88
CA THR A 170 1.31 -5.72 1.34
C THR A 170 0.22 -4.84 1.95
N MET A 171 0.52 -4.23 3.10
CA MET A 171 -0.36 -3.33 3.83
C MET A 171 0.32 -1.97 4.07
N ASN A 172 -0.47 -0.90 4.01
CA ASN A 172 -0.07 0.45 4.41
C ASN A 172 -0.70 0.85 5.73
N ILE A 173 0.06 1.55 6.58
CA ILE A 173 -0.44 2.32 7.73
C ILE A 173 -0.12 3.79 7.47
N VAL A 174 -1.15 4.60 7.24
CA VAL A 174 -1.02 6.00 6.81
C VAL A 174 -1.63 6.95 7.83
N SER A 175 -0.90 8.00 8.20
CA SER A 175 -1.46 9.06 9.04
C SER A 175 -0.66 10.35 8.92
N ALA A 176 -1.24 11.47 9.37
CA ALA A 176 -0.49 12.71 9.57
C ALA A 176 0.63 12.53 10.62
N THR A 177 1.59 13.45 10.61
CA THR A 177 2.69 13.46 11.61
C THR A 177 2.13 13.63 13.03
N LYS A 178 2.84 13.07 14.01
CA LYS A 178 2.51 13.19 15.45
C LYS A 178 1.17 12.58 15.91
N ILE A 179 0.50 11.78 15.07
CA ILE A 179 -0.69 11.01 15.47
C ILE A 179 -0.32 9.81 16.36
N GLY A 180 0.89 9.25 16.24
CA GLY A 180 1.33 8.09 17.00
C GLY A 180 1.50 6.80 16.19
N LYS A 181 1.77 6.88 14.87
CA LYS A 181 1.96 5.72 13.98
C LYS A 181 2.92 4.69 14.53
N THR A 182 4.12 5.10 14.93
CA THR A 182 5.12 4.15 15.43
C THR A 182 4.63 3.39 16.65
N TRP A 183 3.86 4.04 17.55
CA TRP A 183 3.22 3.37 18.68
C TRP A 183 2.14 2.38 18.24
N PHE A 184 1.28 2.79 17.31
CA PHE A 184 0.26 1.93 16.70
C PHE A 184 0.88 0.71 16.00
N THR A 185 1.98 0.90 15.28
CA THR A 185 2.74 -0.14 14.59
C THR A 185 3.45 -1.08 15.56
N HIS A 186 4.08 -0.55 16.63
CA HIS A 186 4.67 -1.39 17.68
C HIS A 186 3.62 -2.26 18.38
N MET A 187 2.44 -1.68 18.67
CA MET A 187 1.30 -2.40 19.23
C MET A 187 0.88 -3.56 18.33
N LEU A 188 0.75 -3.31 17.03
CA LEU A 188 0.44 -4.36 16.04
C LEU A 188 1.54 -5.44 15.97
N ALA A 189 2.80 -5.03 15.91
CA ALA A 189 3.93 -5.96 15.83
C ALA A 189 3.98 -6.88 17.05
N LEU A 190 3.76 -6.34 18.25
CA LEU A 190 3.69 -7.13 19.49
C LEU A 190 2.50 -8.09 19.47
N CYS A 191 1.31 -7.63 19.09
CA CYS A 191 0.13 -8.49 18.98
C CYS A 191 0.39 -9.68 18.03
N ILE A 192 0.95 -9.45 16.84
CA ILE A 192 1.34 -10.52 15.90
C ILE A 192 2.41 -11.44 16.52
N ALA A 193 3.42 -10.89 17.19
CA ALA A 193 4.52 -11.66 17.77
C ALA A 193 4.04 -12.66 18.83
N VAL A 194 3.01 -12.30 19.61
CA VAL A 194 2.45 -13.16 20.65
C VAL A 194 1.17 -13.89 20.23
N GLY A 195 0.54 -13.49 19.12
CA GLY A 195 -0.74 -14.04 18.64
C GLY A 195 -1.93 -13.58 19.48
N ARG A 196 -1.92 -12.32 19.94
CA ARG A 196 -3.05 -11.71 20.67
C ARG A 196 -3.85 -10.80 19.76
N GLU A 197 -5.10 -10.57 20.13
CA GLU A 197 -5.98 -9.67 19.40
C GLU A 197 -5.40 -8.26 19.32
N TRP A 198 -5.58 -7.62 18.18
CA TRP A 198 -5.21 -6.23 17.93
C TRP A 198 -6.48 -5.45 17.58
N LEU A 199 -6.95 -4.60 18.49
CA LEU A 199 -8.12 -3.71 18.28
C LEU A 199 -9.41 -4.45 17.86
N GLY A 200 -9.66 -5.67 18.32
CA GLY A 200 -10.80 -6.48 17.87
C GLY A 200 -10.47 -7.45 16.72
N PHE A 201 -9.27 -7.39 16.16
CA PHE A 201 -8.84 -8.27 15.06
C PHE A 201 -7.89 -9.36 15.58
N PRO A 202 -8.26 -10.65 15.50
CA PRO A 202 -7.35 -11.73 15.84
C PRO A 202 -6.07 -11.66 14.99
N THR A 203 -4.92 -11.90 15.64
CA THR A 203 -3.63 -12.01 14.95
C THR A 203 -3.07 -13.41 15.10
N HIS A 204 -2.33 -13.85 14.08
CA HIS A 204 -1.72 -15.18 14.07
C HIS A 204 -0.25 -15.09 14.48
N LYS A 205 0.12 -15.84 15.52
CA LYS A 205 1.47 -15.83 16.09
C LYS A 205 2.57 -16.05 15.05
N GLY A 206 3.65 -15.28 15.15
CA GLY A 206 4.92 -15.56 14.50
C GLY A 206 5.92 -14.40 14.58
N ARG A 207 7.18 -14.66 14.22
CA ARG A 207 8.26 -13.66 14.34
C ARG A 207 7.99 -12.43 13.47
N VAL A 208 8.31 -11.24 13.97
CA VAL A 208 8.16 -9.98 13.25
C VAL A 208 9.52 -9.29 13.16
N LEU A 209 9.87 -8.81 11.96
CA LEU A 209 11.05 -7.99 11.73
C LEU A 209 10.63 -6.53 11.60
N ILE A 210 11.25 -5.63 12.37
CA ILE A 210 11.04 -4.19 12.28
C ILE A 210 12.29 -3.53 11.68
N LEU A 211 12.15 -2.97 10.48
CA LEU A 211 13.17 -2.16 9.82
C LEU A 211 12.83 -0.69 10.07
N ASP A 212 13.51 -0.08 11.03
CA ASP A 212 13.21 1.27 11.49
C ASP A 212 14.27 2.28 11.00
N ASN A 213 13.83 3.31 10.30
CA ASN A 213 14.63 4.39 9.73
C ASN A 213 14.45 5.73 10.48
N GLU A 214 13.51 5.80 11.42
CA GLU A 214 13.11 7.02 12.12
C GLU A 214 13.60 7.11 13.56
N LEU A 215 13.91 6.02 14.25
CA LEU A 215 14.26 6.00 15.67
C LEU A 215 15.68 5.46 15.89
N HIS A 216 16.28 5.89 16.99
CA HIS A 216 17.52 5.27 17.48
C HIS A 216 17.18 3.97 18.21
N GLU A 217 18.12 3.04 18.23
CA GLU A 217 18.00 1.73 18.89
C GLU A 217 17.52 1.84 20.34
N THR A 218 18.09 2.74 21.14
CA THR A 218 17.68 2.96 22.54
C THR A 218 16.21 3.39 22.67
N THR A 219 15.72 4.18 21.72
CA THR A 219 14.32 4.62 21.69
C THR A 219 13.40 3.48 21.27
N LEU A 220 13.82 2.62 20.33
CA LEU A 220 13.06 1.43 19.92
C LEU A 220 12.87 0.49 21.10
N VAL A 221 13.95 0.13 21.79
CA VAL A 221 13.90 -0.74 22.98
C VAL A 221 12.94 -0.18 24.03
N HIS A 222 13.07 1.10 24.38
CA HIS A 222 12.21 1.73 25.38
C HIS A 222 10.74 1.75 24.94
N ARG A 223 10.44 2.14 23.70
CA ARG A 223 9.06 2.26 23.21
C ARG A 223 8.39 0.90 23.08
N ILE A 224 9.07 -0.11 22.53
CA ILE A 224 8.51 -1.45 22.39
C ILE A 224 8.21 -2.03 23.78
N SER A 225 9.11 -1.86 24.75
CA SER A 225 8.90 -2.30 26.13
C SER A 225 7.71 -1.60 26.78
N GLN A 226 7.59 -0.27 26.65
CA GLN A 226 6.44 0.46 27.17
C GLN A 226 5.11 0.00 26.57
N VAL A 227 5.07 -0.29 25.27
CA VAL A 227 3.87 -0.83 24.62
C VAL A 227 3.56 -2.23 25.14
N ALA A 228 4.57 -3.09 25.28
CA ALA A 228 4.39 -4.43 25.84
C ALA A 228 3.83 -4.38 27.27
N ASP A 229 4.38 -3.52 28.13
CA ASP A 229 3.91 -3.31 29.50
C ASP A 229 2.45 -2.83 29.53
N ALA A 230 2.10 -1.84 28.70
CA ALA A 230 0.74 -1.32 28.61
C ALA A 230 -0.27 -2.31 28.05
N LEU A 231 0.20 -3.26 27.23
CA LEU A 231 -0.59 -4.39 26.75
C LEU A 231 -0.58 -5.57 27.74
N GLU A 232 0.16 -5.51 28.84
CA GLU A 232 0.36 -6.63 29.77
C GLU A 232 0.95 -7.88 29.07
N ILE A 233 1.91 -7.67 28.16
CA ILE A 233 2.69 -8.75 27.52
C ILE A 233 3.99 -8.91 28.30
N ARG A 234 4.26 -10.10 28.83
CA ARG A 234 5.52 -10.38 29.52
C ARG A 234 6.67 -10.44 28.52
N GLU A 235 7.83 -9.92 28.91
CA GLU A 235 9.04 -9.90 28.09
C GLU A 235 9.38 -11.25 27.44
N ALA A 236 9.27 -12.34 28.21
CA ALA A 236 9.53 -13.70 27.74
C ALA A 236 8.66 -14.13 26.54
N GLU A 237 7.51 -13.49 26.31
CA GLU A 237 6.59 -13.81 25.23
C GLU A 237 7.03 -13.21 23.89
N TYR A 238 7.72 -12.06 23.88
CA TYR A 238 8.05 -11.33 22.65
C TYR A 238 9.55 -11.14 22.39
N ILE A 239 10.42 -11.27 23.39
CA ILE A 239 11.86 -10.93 23.27
C ILE A 239 12.59 -11.70 22.15
N ASN A 240 12.18 -12.94 21.88
CA ASN A 240 12.73 -13.77 20.79
C ASN A 240 11.85 -13.79 19.53
N GLN A 241 10.74 -13.03 19.53
CA GLN A 241 9.77 -12.95 18.45
C GLN A 241 9.84 -11.63 17.68
N ILE A 242 10.49 -10.60 18.25
CA ILE A 242 10.68 -9.30 17.62
C ILE A 242 12.16 -9.13 17.29
N ASP A 243 12.49 -9.07 16.01
CA ASP A 243 13.81 -8.63 15.54
C ASP A 243 13.72 -7.18 15.08
N VAL A 244 14.74 -6.37 15.36
CA VAL A 244 14.74 -4.94 15.02
C VAL A 244 16.06 -4.54 14.37
N GLU A 245 15.97 -3.69 13.35
CA GLU A 245 17.13 -3.06 12.74
C GLU A 245 16.93 -1.56 12.60
N ALA A 246 17.79 -0.81 13.28
CA ALA A 246 17.80 0.64 13.24
C ALA A 246 18.74 1.17 12.16
N TYR A 247 18.18 1.88 11.18
CA TYR A 247 18.83 2.52 10.06
C TYR A 247 18.92 4.04 10.20
N ARG A 248 18.43 4.63 11.29
CA ARG A 248 18.55 6.07 11.51
C ARG A 248 20.03 6.51 11.44
N GLY A 249 20.33 7.39 10.49
CA GLY A 249 21.70 7.85 10.21
C GLY A 249 22.51 6.97 9.24
N ARG A 250 21.94 5.82 8.80
CA ARG A 250 22.49 4.90 7.80
C ARG A 250 21.46 4.73 6.69
N LEU A 251 21.52 5.59 5.68
CA LEU A 251 20.59 5.52 4.55
C LEU A 251 20.83 4.23 3.75
N VAL A 252 19.89 3.29 3.85
CA VAL A 252 19.86 2.04 3.09
C VAL A 252 18.57 2.01 2.30
N ASP A 253 18.69 1.89 0.98
CA ASP A 253 17.56 1.85 0.05
C ASP A 253 16.89 0.46 0.01
N ILE A 254 15.70 0.42 -0.58
CA ILE A 254 14.85 -0.77 -0.66
C ILE A 254 15.52 -1.93 -1.41
N HIS A 255 16.39 -1.69 -2.37
CA HIS A 255 17.05 -2.75 -3.13
C HIS A 255 18.10 -3.46 -2.26
N LYS A 256 18.89 -2.73 -1.49
CA LYS A 256 19.83 -3.31 -0.51
C LYS A 256 19.12 -4.05 0.61
N ILE A 257 17.99 -3.52 1.07
CA ILE A 257 17.12 -4.23 2.01
C ILE A 257 16.62 -5.53 1.39
N ALA A 258 16.17 -5.50 0.13
CA ALA A 258 15.71 -6.69 -0.59
C ALA A 258 16.82 -7.74 -0.74
N GLU A 259 18.03 -7.35 -1.15
CA GLU A 259 19.19 -8.25 -1.23
C GLU A 259 19.47 -8.97 0.10
N ARG A 260 19.34 -8.24 1.21
CA ARG A 260 19.58 -8.80 2.54
C ARG A 260 18.44 -9.72 2.98
N ILE A 261 17.19 -9.32 2.81
CA ILE A 261 16.01 -10.16 3.12
C ILE A 261 16.02 -11.42 2.23
N ASN A 262 16.52 -11.33 1.00
CA ASN A 262 16.67 -12.47 0.07
C ASN A 262 17.60 -13.58 0.57
N ARG A 263 18.51 -13.27 1.50
CA ARG A 263 19.37 -14.29 2.15
C ARG A 263 18.69 -14.97 3.34
N ILE A 264 17.52 -14.49 3.76
CA ILE A 264 16.76 -15.07 4.87
C ILE A 264 15.83 -16.16 4.30
N PRO A 265 15.78 -17.34 4.93
CA PRO A 265 14.87 -18.41 4.51
C PRO A 265 13.40 -17.95 4.47
N PRO A 266 12.61 -18.35 3.46
CA PRO A 266 11.17 -18.12 3.44
C PRO A 266 10.47 -18.59 4.71
N ASN A 267 9.36 -17.96 5.07
CA ASN A 267 8.54 -18.23 6.25
C ASN A 267 9.26 -18.00 7.60
N THR A 268 10.42 -17.34 7.61
CA THR A 268 11.12 -16.96 8.86
C THR A 268 10.34 -15.91 9.65
N TYR A 269 9.78 -14.92 8.96
CA TYR A 269 8.98 -13.86 9.57
C TYR A 269 7.53 -13.96 9.11
N LYS A 270 6.62 -13.78 10.05
CA LYS A 270 5.17 -13.65 9.81
C LYS A 270 4.84 -12.28 9.21
N ALA A 271 5.54 -11.25 9.66
CA ALA A 271 5.41 -9.88 9.17
C ALA A 271 6.76 -9.17 9.14
N ILE A 272 6.91 -8.25 8.18
CA ILE A 272 8.06 -7.35 8.09
C ILE A 272 7.54 -5.91 8.04
N VAL A 273 7.98 -5.08 8.97
CA VAL A 273 7.60 -3.67 9.10
C VAL A 273 8.68 -2.78 8.48
N PHE A 274 8.28 -1.87 7.61
CA PHE A 274 9.10 -0.81 7.02
C PHE A 274 8.64 0.54 7.61
N ASP A 275 9.31 1.02 8.66
CA ASP A 275 8.96 2.29 9.33
C ASP A 275 10.11 3.30 9.24
N SER A 276 10.00 4.42 8.54
CA SER A 276 8.96 4.85 7.60
C SER A 276 9.37 4.56 6.16
N LEU A 277 8.42 4.18 5.30
CA LEU A 277 8.74 3.71 3.93
C LEU A 277 9.55 4.72 3.10
N TYR A 278 9.26 6.03 3.20
CA TYR A 278 9.90 7.07 2.38
C TYR A 278 11.42 7.16 2.55
N ARG A 279 11.96 6.61 3.65
CA ARG A 279 13.40 6.59 3.96
C ARG A 279 14.15 5.43 3.29
N PHE A 280 13.41 4.47 2.74
CA PHE A 280 13.94 3.37 1.94
C PHE A 280 13.97 3.71 0.44
N SER A 281 13.46 4.88 0.04
CA SER A 281 13.48 5.29 -1.37
C SER A 281 14.93 5.41 -1.90
N PRO A 282 15.22 4.84 -3.07
CA PRO A 282 16.50 5.03 -3.74
C PRO A 282 16.81 6.51 -3.96
N LYS A 283 18.11 6.82 -4.09
CA LYS A 283 18.57 8.19 -4.32
C LYS A 283 18.02 8.70 -5.66
N GLY A 284 17.31 9.83 -5.63
CA GLY A 284 16.74 10.46 -6.82
C GLY A 284 15.27 10.13 -7.07
N CYS A 285 14.66 9.23 -6.28
CA CYS A 285 13.22 8.99 -6.34
C CYS A 285 12.42 10.16 -5.74
N ASP A 286 11.32 10.52 -6.41
CA ASP A 286 10.31 11.45 -5.90
C ASP A 286 9.16 10.65 -5.27
N GLU A 287 8.90 10.85 -3.98
CA GLU A 287 7.79 10.21 -3.27
C GLU A 287 6.41 10.55 -3.88
N ASN A 288 6.30 11.68 -4.60
CA ASN A 288 5.08 12.07 -5.31
C ASN A 288 5.00 11.47 -6.72
N SER A 289 6.07 10.85 -7.21
CA SER A 289 6.08 10.13 -8.47
C SER A 289 5.38 8.79 -8.30
N ASN A 290 4.29 8.62 -9.05
CA ASN A 290 3.55 7.35 -9.08
C ASN A 290 4.43 6.21 -9.63
N SER A 291 5.31 6.47 -10.60
CA SER A 291 6.19 5.44 -11.17
C SER A 291 7.21 4.95 -10.15
N ASP A 292 7.86 5.87 -9.43
CA ASP A 292 8.91 5.55 -8.46
C ASP A 292 8.31 4.80 -7.27
N THR A 293 7.13 5.26 -6.82
CA THR A 293 6.37 4.58 -5.78
C THR A 293 5.98 3.16 -6.22
N THR A 294 5.52 2.99 -7.46
CA THR A 294 5.13 1.67 -7.99
C THR A 294 6.33 0.72 -8.04
N GLU A 295 7.51 1.20 -8.43
CA GLU A 295 8.73 0.39 -8.45
C GLU A 295 9.13 -0.10 -7.05
N ILE A 296 9.07 0.78 -6.05
CA ILE A 296 9.34 0.42 -4.65
C ILE A 296 8.36 -0.65 -4.17
N TYR A 297 7.07 -0.50 -4.46
CA TYR A 297 6.07 -1.50 -4.08
C TYR A 297 6.24 -2.83 -4.81
N ASN A 298 6.60 -2.84 -6.10
CA ASN A 298 6.88 -4.09 -6.81
C ASN A 298 8.00 -4.89 -6.13
N VAL A 299 9.03 -4.21 -5.60
CA VAL A 299 10.08 -4.88 -4.81
C VAL A 299 9.51 -5.44 -3.51
N ILE A 300 8.66 -4.68 -2.82
CA ILE A 300 8.04 -5.12 -1.54
C ILE A 300 7.09 -6.28 -1.76
N ASP A 301 6.27 -6.26 -2.81
CA ASP A 301 5.34 -7.34 -3.16
C ASP A 301 6.11 -8.62 -3.50
N ALA A 302 7.20 -8.51 -4.25
CA ALA A 302 8.09 -9.64 -4.53
C ALA A 302 8.71 -10.21 -3.24
N LEU A 303 9.10 -9.35 -2.30
CA LEU A 303 9.62 -9.77 -1.00
C LEU A 303 8.55 -10.46 -0.16
N ALA A 304 7.35 -9.88 -0.05
CA ALA A 304 6.24 -10.43 0.70
C ALA A 304 5.86 -11.83 0.18
N ALA A 305 5.72 -11.95 -1.14
CA ALA A 305 5.39 -13.20 -1.82
C ALA A 305 6.48 -14.27 -1.62
N ARG A 306 7.76 -13.90 -1.75
CA ARG A 306 8.89 -14.84 -1.56
C ARG A 306 9.02 -15.28 -0.10
N MET A 307 8.87 -14.35 0.84
CA MET A 307 9.02 -14.62 2.27
C MET A 307 7.80 -15.28 2.89
N GLY A 308 6.64 -15.25 2.25
CA GLY A 308 5.39 -15.72 2.86
C GLY A 308 4.99 -14.89 4.07
N CYS A 309 5.27 -13.59 4.07
CA CYS A 309 5.00 -12.68 5.17
C CYS A 309 4.01 -11.58 4.78
N LEU A 310 3.40 -10.92 5.76
CA LEU A 310 2.71 -9.65 5.55
C LEU A 310 3.74 -8.50 5.57
N ALA A 311 3.85 -7.73 4.48
CA ALA A 311 4.68 -6.53 4.46
C ALA A 311 3.88 -5.31 4.98
N ILE A 312 4.38 -4.61 5.99
CA ILE A 312 3.69 -3.49 6.64
C ILE A 312 4.49 -2.21 6.41
N CYS A 313 3.95 -1.29 5.60
CA CYS A 313 4.59 -0.05 5.21
C CYS A 313 4.01 1.14 5.98
N VAL A 314 4.81 1.79 6.82
CA VAL A 314 4.39 2.96 7.60
C VAL A 314 4.65 4.24 6.82
N ARG A 315 3.63 5.09 6.66
CA ARG A 315 3.70 6.29 5.83
C ARG A 315 3.03 7.51 6.42
N HIS A 316 3.49 8.67 5.94
CA HIS A 316 2.89 9.96 6.23
C HIS A 316 1.84 10.31 5.18
N THR A 317 0.81 11.05 5.58
CA THR A 317 -0.11 11.65 4.60
C THR A 317 0.57 12.77 3.83
N SER A 318 0.01 13.14 2.67
CA SER A 318 0.36 14.41 2.02
C SER A 318 0.12 15.60 2.96
N LYS A 319 0.80 16.71 2.68
CA LYS A 319 0.51 18.00 3.31
C LYS A 319 -0.91 18.44 2.99
N GLY A 320 -1.55 19.12 3.94
CA GLY A 320 -2.92 19.62 3.82
C GLY A 320 -3.97 18.68 4.43
N SER A 321 -5.22 19.13 4.40
CA SER A 321 -6.37 18.39 4.91
C SER A 321 -6.46 16.99 4.32
N GLN A 322 -6.74 16.01 5.18
CA GLN A 322 -7.09 14.65 4.79
C GLN A 322 -8.49 14.26 5.31
N THR A 323 -9.19 15.22 5.91
CA THR A 323 -10.43 14.98 6.67
C THR A 323 -11.58 14.60 5.74
N ALA A 324 -11.78 15.40 4.68
CA ALA A 324 -12.87 15.21 3.73
C ALA A 324 -12.52 14.24 2.57
N LYS A 325 -11.35 13.59 2.62
CA LYS A 325 -10.92 12.68 1.56
C LYS A 325 -11.45 11.26 1.80
N ASP A 326 -11.70 10.56 0.70
CA ASP A 326 -11.94 9.12 0.74
C ASP A 326 -10.69 8.40 1.25
N VAL A 327 -10.87 7.24 1.88
CA VAL A 327 -9.77 6.47 2.48
C VAL A 327 -8.66 6.18 1.48
N VAL A 328 -9.04 5.88 0.22
CA VAL A 328 -8.11 5.61 -0.89
C VAL A 328 -7.32 6.84 -1.35
N ASP A 329 -7.79 8.04 -1.00
CA ASP A 329 -7.20 9.34 -1.39
C ASP A 329 -6.39 9.98 -0.25
N VAL A 330 -6.26 9.31 0.89
CA VAL A 330 -5.42 9.76 2.02
C VAL A 330 -4.00 9.20 1.89
N GLY A 331 -3.00 10.08 1.82
CA GLY A 331 -1.61 9.70 1.52
C GLY A 331 -0.90 10.72 0.61
N ALA A 332 0.42 10.65 0.46
CA ALA A 332 1.15 11.44 -0.53
C ALA A 332 1.23 10.65 -1.84
N GLY A 333 0.54 11.03 -2.91
CA GLY A 333 0.36 10.13 -4.08
C GLY A 333 -0.76 9.09 -3.91
N ALA A 334 -1.69 9.36 -3.00
CA ALA A 334 -2.65 8.42 -2.40
C ALA A 334 -3.40 7.52 -3.38
N GLY A 335 -3.96 8.06 -4.46
CA GLY A 335 -4.76 7.26 -5.39
C GLY A 335 -3.95 6.16 -6.09
N ALA A 336 -2.70 6.39 -6.47
CA ALA A 336 -1.85 5.33 -7.04
C ALA A 336 -1.44 4.30 -5.98
N GLN A 337 -1.19 4.79 -4.78
CA GLN A 337 -0.66 4.07 -3.64
C GLN A 337 -1.63 3.09 -2.97
N SER A 338 -2.86 3.53 -2.74
CA SER A 338 -3.93 2.68 -2.20
C SER A 338 -4.29 1.57 -3.18
N ARG A 339 -4.13 1.82 -4.49
CA ARG A 339 -4.32 0.83 -5.55
C ARG A 339 -3.19 -0.19 -5.66
N THR A 340 -1.99 0.08 -5.13
CA THR A 340 -0.88 -0.87 -5.21
C THR A 340 -1.00 -1.97 -4.15
N VAL A 341 -1.36 -1.60 -2.93
CA VAL A 341 -1.39 -2.51 -1.77
C VAL A 341 -2.71 -3.28 -1.63
N ASP A 342 -2.69 -4.35 -0.85
CA ASP A 342 -3.87 -5.18 -0.55
C ASP A 342 -4.70 -4.62 0.61
N ALA A 343 -4.06 -3.91 1.54
CA ALA A 343 -4.72 -3.21 2.63
C ALA A 343 -4.16 -1.80 2.83
N HIS A 344 -5.02 -0.79 2.92
CA HIS A 344 -4.64 0.60 3.10
C HIS A 344 -5.34 1.19 4.32
N LEU A 345 -4.67 1.16 5.47
CA LEU A 345 -5.20 1.65 6.75
C LEU A 345 -4.83 3.11 6.92
N VAL A 346 -5.80 3.90 7.37
CA VAL A 346 -5.68 5.33 7.56
C VAL A 346 -6.12 5.73 8.96
N LEU A 347 -5.27 6.47 9.67
CA LEU A 347 -5.60 7.11 10.93
C LEU A 347 -5.82 8.62 10.72
N ARG A 348 -7.03 9.09 11.04
CA ARG A 348 -7.41 10.52 10.98
C ARG A 348 -7.78 11.02 12.36
N HIS A 349 -7.58 12.31 12.62
CA HIS A 349 -8.03 12.91 13.88
C HIS A 349 -9.56 12.88 13.98
N HIS A 350 -10.06 12.41 15.12
CA HIS A 350 -11.43 12.62 15.54
C HIS A 350 -11.58 14.04 16.12
N GLU A 351 -12.79 14.59 16.19
CA GLU A 351 -13.02 15.92 16.75
C GLU A 351 -12.71 16.01 18.25
N GLU A 352 -12.87 14.89 18.96
CA GLU A 352 -12.41 14.71 20.34
C GLU A 352 -10.87 14.68 20.42
N GLU A 353 -10.33 15.47 21.35
CA GLU A 353 -8.89 15.51 21.59
C GLU A 353 -8.38 14.16 22.10
N GLY A 354 -7.24 13.71 21.58
CA GLY A 354 -6.69 12.40 21.92
C GLY A 354 -7.41 11.21 21.26
N ALA A 355 -8.37 11.43 20.36
CA ALA A 355 -9.02 10.37 19.60
C ALA A 355 -8.68 10.41 18.10
N VAL A 356 -8.73 9.24 17.47
CA VAL A 356 -8.52 9.04 16.04
C VAL A 356 -9.57 8.09 15.46
N VAL A 357 -9.82 8.20 14.17
CA VAL A 357 -10.64 7.27 13.40
C VAL A 357 -9.71 6.41 12.55
N LEU A 358 -9.80 5.10 12.71
CA LEU A 358 -9.20 4.09 11.85
C LEU A 358 -10.22 3.70 10.77
N ALA A 359 -9.82 3.81 9.51
CA ALA A 359 -10.57 3.31 8.37
C ALA A 359 -9.62 2.55 7.43
N ALA A 360 -10.14 1.63 6.63
CA ALA A 360 -9.32 0.86 5.70
C ALA A 360 -9.99 0.62 4.36
N ALA A 361 -9.19 0.62 3.29
CA ALA A 361 -9.57 0.04 2.01
C ALA A 361 -8.88 -1.32 1.89
N LEU A 362 -9.64 -2.39 1.63
CA LEU A 362 -9.19 -3.77 1.64
C LEU A 362 -9.49 -4.44 0.29
N ARG A 363 -8.54 -5.24 -0.22
CA ARG A 363 -8.66 -5.99 -1.47
C ARG A 363 -9.17 -7.41 -1.23
N SER A 364 -8.68 -8.06 -0.18
CA SER A 364 -8.92 -9.48 0.10
C SER A 364 -10.10 -9.74 1.04
N TRP A 365 -10.75 -8.69 1.52
CA TRP A 365 -11.79 -8.73 2.55
C TRP A 365 -12.91 -7.73 2.26
N ALA A 366 -14.03 -7.88 2.97
CA ALA A 366 -15.11 -6.90 2.93
C ALA A 366 -14.63 -5.52 3.43
N PRO A 367 -15.24 -4.41 2.98
CA PRO A 367 -14.92 -3.09 3.49
C PRO A 367 -14.96 -3.04 5.01
N LEU A 368 -13.95 -2.40 5.61
CA LEU A 368 -13.87 -2.21 7.05
C LEU A 368 -14.79 -1.06 7.46
N GLU A 369 -15.72 -1.33 8.38
CA GLU A 369 -16.46 -0.27 9.05
C GLU A 369 -15.50 0.61 9.87
N PRO A 370 -15.47 1.94 9.65
CA PRO A 370 -14.57 2.82 10.40
C PRO A 370 -14.79 2.69 11.91
N MET A 371 -13.70 2.69 12.68
CA MET A 371 -13.75 2.63 14.13
C MET A 371 -12.96 3.74 14.78
N THR A 372 -13.42 4.18 15.94
CA THR A 372 -12.79 5.20 16.78
C THR A 372 -11.82 4.56 17.76
N LEU A 373 -10.66 5.19 17.93
CA LEU A 373 -9.62 4.79 18.86
C LEU A 373 -9.24 5.96 19.74
N ARG A 374 -9.12 5.72 21.05
CA ARG A 374 -8.60 6.68 22.02
C ARG A 374 -7.12 6.42 22.26
N TRP A 375 -6.33 7.48 22.21
CA TRP A 375 -4.92 7.45 22.58
C TRP A 375 -4.79 7.38 24.10
N THR A 376 -4.39 6.22 24.60
CA THR A 376 -4.09 5.98 26.01
C THR A 376 -2.62 5.61 26.08
N PHE A 377 -1.76 6.62 26.21
CA PHE A 377 -0.31 6.45 26.11
C PHE A 377 0.17 5.20 26.88
N PRO A 378 0.94 4.30 26.25
CA PRO A 378 1.52 4.35 24.89
C PRO A 378 0.70 3.60 23.80
N ILE A 379 -0.55 3.23 24.06
CA ILE A 379 -1.38 2.40 23.18
C ILE A 379 -2.63 3.12 22.66
N PHE A 380 -3.25 2.53 21.64
CA PHE A 380 -4.58 2.90 21.19
C PHE A 380 -5.59 1.86 21.70
N VAL A 381 -6.73 2.34 22.20
CA VAL A 381 -7.82 1.47 22.66
C VAL A 381 -9.10 1.80 21.87
N PRO A 382 -9.94 0.81 21.53
CA PRO A 382 -11.25 1.08 20.90
C PRO A 382 -12.10 2.03 21.76
N ALA A 383 -12.73 3.01 21.12
CA ALA A 383 -13.56 4.03 21.76
C ALA A 383 -15.00 3.98 21.21
N THR A 384 -15.73 2.92 21.56
CA THR A 384 -17.08 2.62 21.03
C THR A 384 -18.13 3.68 21.39
N ASP A 385 -17.80 4.59 22.30
CA ASP A 385 -18.59 5.73 22.72
C ASP A 385 -18.51 6.93 21.75
N LEU A 386 -17.56 6.91 20.80
CA LEU A 386 -17.32 8.00 19.84
C LEU A 386 -17.86 7.66 18.45
N ASP A 387 -18.31 8.68 17.72
CA ASP A 387 -18.83 8.55 16.35
C ASP A 387 -17.67 8.53 15.32
N PRO A 388 -17.46 7.43 14.57
CA PRO A 388 -16.43 7.36 13.53
C PRO A 388 -16.58 8.37 12.39
N LEU A 389 -17.75 8.99 12.23
CA LEU A 389 -17.98 10.03 11.23
C LEU A 389 -17.59 11.43 11.72
N ALA A 390 -17.37 11.63 13.02
CA ALA A 390 -17.04 12.91 13.63
C ALA A 390 -15.53 13.23 13.53
N LEU A 391 -15.05 13.31 12.28
CA LEU A 391 -13.67 13.69 11.98
C LEU A 391 -13.40 15.17 12.31
N ARG A 392 -12.18 15.46 12.78
CA ARG A 392 -11.75 16.81 13.13
C ARG A 392 -11.78 17.72 11.89
N PRO A 393 -12.57 18.81 11.87
CA PRO A 393 -12.64 19.69 10.71
C PRO A 393 -11.33 20.47 10.53
N ASP A 394 -10.96 20.73 9.27
CA ASP A 394 -9.69 21.42 8.92
C ASP A 394 -9.65 22.90 9.32
N ARG A 395 -10.84 23.45 9.62
CA ARG A 395 -11.01 24.75 10.26
C ARG A 395 -11.87 24.51 11.50
N PRO A 396 -11.54 25.12 12.64
CA PRO A 396 -12.40 25.01 13.81
C PRO A 396 -13.82 25.41 13.41
N ARG A 397 -14.79 24.53 13.70
CA ARG A 397 -16.21 24.79 13.51
C ARG A 397 -16.50 26.16 14.14
N LYS A 398 -16.94 27.15 13.35
CA LYS A 398 -17.66 28.28 13.95
C LYS A 398 -18.90 27.64 14.57
N LEU A 399 -18.91 27.52 15.89
CA LEU A 399 -20.08 27.07 16.61
C LEU A 399 -21.30 27.87 16.08
N PRO A 400 -22.43 27.21 15.78
CA PRO A 400 -23.68 27.93 15.64
C PRO A 400 -23.84 28.74 16.92
N LYS A 401 -24.22 30.02 16.83
CA LYS A 401 -24.48 30.86 18.00
C LYS A 401 -25.62 30.24 18.82
N SER A 402 -25.30 29.30 19.71
CA SER A 402 -26.14 28.96 20.84
C SER A 402 -26.15 30.18 21.74
N LYS A 403 -27.34 30.70 22.04
CA LYS A 403 -27.55 31.73 23.04
C LYS A 403 -26.91 31.27 24.35
N ALA A 404 -25.75 31.81 24.69
CA ALA A 404 -25.14 31.60 25.99
C ALA A 404 -25.29 32.91 26.78
N GLU A 405 -26.11 32.83 27.82
CA GLU A 405 -26.06 33.71 28.97
C GLU A 405 -24.68 33.60 29.65
N VAL A 406 -24.12 34.78 29.92
CA VAL A 406 -23.40 35.23 31.12
C VAL A 406 -22.25 34.37 31.68
N GLY A 407 -21.04 34.95 31.62
CA GLY A 407 -20.25 35.15 32.85
C GLY A 407 -18.75 34.84 32.81
N SER A 408 -17.91 35.84 32.56
CA SER A 408 -16.57 36.03 33.17
C SER A 408 -16.02 37.43 32.82
N PRO A 409 -15.19 38.09 33.66
CA PRO A 409 -15.48 39.44 34.14
C PRO A 409 -14.76 40.63 33.45
N LEU A 410 -15.46 41.77 33.49
CA LEU A 410 -15.01 43.18 33.49
C LEU A 410 -14.17 43.71 32.31
N GLU A 411 -14.86 44.19 31.27
CA GLU A 411 -14.53 45.45 30.57
C GLU A 411 -15.85 46.18 30.20
N PRO A 412 -15.89 47.52 30.10
CA PRO A 412 -17.13 48.28 30.00
C PRO A 412 -17.95 47.86 28.77
N GLY A 413 -19.28 47.82 28.92
CA GLY A 413 -20.24 47.46 27.88
C GLY A 413 -20.28 48.45 26.71
N TRP A 414 -19.20 48.50 25.92
CA TRP A 414 -19.10 49.34 24.74
C TRP A 414 -20.06 48.82 23.66
N THR A 415 -21.03 49.67 23.31
CA THR A 415 -21.93 49.51 22.17
C THR A 415 -21.41 50.32 20.97
N ALA A 416 -21.93 50.07 19.78
CA ALA A 416 -21.59 50.90 18.62
C ALA A 416 -21.97 52.37 18.86
N GLN A 417 -23.10 52.62 19.54
CA GLN A 417 -23.51 53.97 19.93
C GLN A 417 -22.53 54.62 20.92
N SER A 418 -22.15 53.93 22.00
CA SER A 418 -21.25 54.51 23.00
C SER A 418 -19.84 54.70 22.44
N PHE A 419 -19.40 53.81 21.54
CA PHE A 419 -18.13 53.93 20.83
C PHE A 419 -18.09 55.14 19.89
N VAL A 420 -19.15 55.37 19.11
CA VAL A 420 -19.26 56.55 18.24
C VAL A 420 -19.28 57.83 19.07
N ALA A 421 -20.08 57.87 20.14
CA ALA A 421 -20.17 59.02 21.02
C ALA A 421 -18.83 59.37 21.69
N ALA A 422 -18.01 58.36 22.00
CA ALA A 422 -16.72 58.57 22.66
C ALA A 422 -15.56 58.90 21.70
N PHE A 423 -15.56 58.35 20.48
CA PHE A 423 -14.38 58.34 19.62
C PHE A 423 -14.55 58.97 18.22
N LEU A 424 -15.78 59.21 17.76
CA LEU A 424 -16.03 59.84 16.46
C LEU A 424 -16.52 61.28 16.61
N LYS A 425 -15.92 62.18 15.84
CA LYS A 425 -16.26 63.60 15.77
C LYS A 425 -17.08 63.93 14.50
N MET A 426 -17.56 65.17 14.44
CA MET A 426 -18.26 65.71 13.26
C MET A 426 -17.33 65.91 12.06
N ASP A 427 -16.04 66.11 12.32
CA ASP A 427 -14.99 66.19 11.29
C ASP A 427 -14.37 64.81 11.05
N PRO A 428 -13.96 64.51 9.80
CA PRO A 428 -13.43 63.20 9.43
C PRO A 428 -12.09 62.91 10.12
N GLN A 429 -12.00 61.77 10.79
CA GLN A 429 -10.79 61.30 11.47
C GLN A 429 -10.24 60.02 10.82
N PRO A 430 -8.92 59.87 10.63
CA PRO A 430 -8.33 58.63 10.13
C PRO A 430 -8.68 57.44 11.03
N ARG A 431 -8.96 56.29 10.42
CA ARG A 431 -9.25 55.05 11.15
C ARG A 431 -8.20 54.72 12.22
N VAL A 432 -6.92 54.93 11.90
CA VAL A 432 -5.79 54.64 12.80
C VAL A 432 -5.87 55.49 14.07
N SER A 433 -6.23 56.78 13.94
CA SER A 433 -6.37 57.70 15.07
C SER A 433 -7.55 57.34 15.98
N ILE A 434 -8.67 56.89 15.40
CA ILE A 434 -9.85 56.43 16.16
C ILE A 434 -9.50 55.17 16.95
N ILE A 435 -8.79 54.22 16.33
CA ILE A 435 -8.38 52.97 16.98
C ILE A 435 -7.34 53.23 18.08
N ALA A 436 -6.39 54.14 17.85
CA ALA A 436 -5.40 54.53 18.85
C ALA A 436 -6.05 55.15 20.10
N ALA A 437 -7.00 56.08 19.93
CA ALA A 437 -7.72 56.68 21.05
C ALA A 437 -8.58 55.67 21.84
N ALA A 438 -9.12 54.66 21.16
CA ALA A 438 -9.87 53.57 21.80
C ALA A 438 -8.96 52.62 22.61
N LEU A 439 -7.75 52.36 22.12
CA LEU A 439 -6.73 51.58 22.82
C LEU A 439 -6.29 52.27 24.12
N GLU A 440 -6.12 53.60 24.12
CA GLU A 440 -5.81 54.38 25.33
C GLU A 440 -6.91 54.31 26.40
N LYS A 441 -8.14 53.98 26.01
CA LYS A 441 -9.29 53.75 26.91
C LYS A 441 -9.48 52.27 27.28
N GLY A 442 -8.50 51.42 26.97
CA GLY A 442 -8.49 50.00 27.31
C GLY A 442 -9.25 49.10 26.35
N ILE A 443 -9.71 49.58 25.20
CA ILE A 443 -10.43 48.75 24.22
C ILE A 443 -9.43 48.12 23.25
N SER A 444 -9.36 46.78 23.22
CA SER A 444 -8.46 46.07 22.28
C SER A 444 -8.67 46.47 20.81
N GLU A 445 -7.61 46.44 20.00
CA GLU A 445 -7.63 46.84 18.58
C GLU A 445 -8.70 46.08 17.77
N ARG A 446 -8.82 44.77 18.05
CA ARG A 446 -9.82 43.90 17.43
C ARG A 446 -11.24 44.34 17.79
N ARG A 447 -11.48 44.74 19.04
CA ARG A 447 -12.80 45.21 19.50
C ARG A 447 -13.11 46.61 18.95
N SER A 448 -12.14 47.51 18.92
CA SER A 448 -12.27 48.85 18.31
C SER A 448 -12.60 48.76 16.82
N SER A 449 -11.93 47.87 16.09
CA SER A 449 -12.24 47.61 14.68
C SER A 449 -13.64 47.02 14.48
N ALA A 450 -14.08 46.13 15.37
CA ALA A 450 -15.42 45.54 15.32
C ALA A 450 -16.52 46.55 15.65
N LEU A 451 -16.30 47.42 16.64
CA LEU A 451 -17.25 48.47 17.03
C LEU A 451 -17.38 49.55 15.97
N LEU A 452 -16.27 49.96 15.33
CA LEU A 452 -16.30 50.90 14.20
C LEU A 452 -17.05 50.32 13.00
N SER A 453 -16.83 49.04 12.68
CA SER A 453 -17.56 48.35 11.60
C SER A 453 -19.05 48.17 11.92
N ALA A 454 -19.39 47.90 13.18
CA ALA A 454 -20.78 47.82 13.64
C ALA A 454 -21.47 49.19 13.60
N ALA A 455 -20.76 50.27 13.94
CA ALA A 455 -21.25 51.64 13.83
C ALA A 455 -21.48 52.06 12.37
N GLU A 456 -20.59 51.67 11.45
CA GLU A 456 -20.77 51.88 10.01
C GLU A 456 -22.00 51.12 9.49
N SER A 457 -22.15 49.86 9.88
CA SER A 457 -23.30 49.02 9.51
C SER A 457 -24.63 49.54 10.09
N ALA A 458 -24.58 50.19 11.25
CA ALA A 458 -25.74 50.78 11.92
C ALA A 458 -26.05 52.23 11.47
N GLY A 459 -25.27 52.79 10.53
CA GLY A 459 -25.45 54.17 10.08
C GLY A 459 -25.11 55.23 11.14
N LEU A 460 -24.24 54.89 12.09
CA LEU A 460 -23.75 55.80 13.15
C LEU A 460 -22.35 56.35 12.84
N ALA A 461 -21.60 55.67 11.98
CA ALA A 461 -20.30 56.12 11.47
C ALA A 461 -20.33 56.14 9.95
N PHE A 462 -19.77 57.19 9.35
CA PHE A 462 -19.81 57.38 7.91
C PHE A 462 -18.40 57.55 7.37
N LEU A 463 -18.08 56.79 6.33
CA LEU A 463 -16.83 56.92 5.60
C LEU A 463 -16.87 58.20 4.75
N TRP A 464 -15.95 59.12 5.00
CA TRP A 464 -15.79 60.33 4.21
C TRP A 464 -14.73 60.11 3.14
N GLN A 465 -15.07 60.37 1.88
CA GLN A 465 -14.15 60.27 0.74
C GLN A 465 -13.70 61.67 0.35
N GLY A 466 -12.48 62.07 0.76
CA GLY A 466 -11.87 63.36 0.45
C GLY A 466 -10.60 63.60 1.26
N GLY A 467 -9.43 63.37 0.64
CA GLY A 467 -8.10 63.31 1.28
C GLY A 467 -7.31 62.10 0.75
N ASP A 468 -5.98 62.05 0.97
CA ASP A 468 -5.06 61.04 0.41
C ASP A 468 -5.70 59.63 0.37
N ARG A 469 -5.90 59.10 -0.84
CA ARG A 469 -6.68 57.87 -1.14
C ARG A 469 -6.23 56.64 -0.36
N ARG A 470 -5.08 56.70 0.31
CA ARG A 470 -4.51 55.63 1.14
C ARG A 470 -5.07 55.58 2.56
N GLN A 471 -5.76 56.61 3.06
CA GLN A 471 -6.28 56.64 4.44
C GLN A 471 -7.80 56.79 4.50
N LYS A 472 -8.49 55.75 4.99
CA LYS A 472 -9.94 55.79 5.25
C LYS A 472 -10.23 56.69 6.46
N ALA A 473 -11.04 57.72 6.28
CA ALA A 473 -11.47 58.63 7.34
C ALA A 473 -12.97 58.49 7.66
N PHE A 474 -13.33 58.57 8.93
CA PHE A 474 -14.69 58.37 9.44
C PHE A 474 -15.15 59.57 10.27
N ALA A 475 -16.44 59.90 10.18
CA ALA A 475 -17.12 60.89 11.03
C ALA A 475 -18.45 60.33 11.54
N ASN A 476 -19.03 60.95 12.57
CA ASN A 476 -20.33 60.57 13.13
C ASN A 476 -21.54 61.14 12.35
N ARG A 477 -21.30 61.80 11.21
CA ARG A 477 -22.33 62.33 10.31
C ARG A 477 -22.04 61.95 8.85
N PRO A 478 -23.06 61.84 7.98
CA PRO A 478 -22.87 61.60 6.56
C PRO A 478 -22.05 62.72 5.90
N GLN A 479 -21.30 62.39 4.86
CA GLN A 479 -20.63 63.38 4.03
C GLN A 479 -21.69 64.12 3.20
N THR A 480 -21.92 65.41 3.47
CA THR A 480 -22.84 66.23 2.69
C THR A 480 -22.26 66.48 1.29
N THR A 481 -23.02 66.13 0.26
CA THR A 481 -22.67 66.39 -1.13
C THR A 481 -23.01 67.85 -1.46
N LEU A 482 -22.09 68.80 -1.21
CA LEU A 482 -21.89 70.06 -1.96
C LEU A 482 -21.02 71.05 -1.17
N GLY A 483 -20.01 71.60 -1.85
CA GLY A 483 -19.54 72.97 -1.63
C GLY A 483 -18.28 73.14 -0.79
N ILE A 484 -17.15 73.31 -1.48
CA ILE A 484 -16.17 74.33 -1.06
C ILE A 484 -16.96 75.63 -0.93
N VAL A 485 -17.22 76.09 0.28
CA VAL A 485 -17.53 77.49 0.54
C VAL A 485 -16.42 78.00 1.43
N SER A 486 -15.60 78.85 0.83
CA SER A 486 -14.73 79.77 1.53
C SER A 486 -15.59 80.66 2.45
N GLU A 487 -15.31 80.65 3.75
CA GLU A 487 -15.55 81.81 4.59
C GLU A 487 -14.23 82.17 5.28
N SER A 488 -13.65 83.25 4.77
CA SER A 488 -12.69 84.12 5.45
C SER A 488 -13.39 84.98 6.52
N ALA A 489 -12.59 85.38 7.52
CA ALA A 489 -12.85 86.27 8.67
C ALA A 489 -13.43 85.52 9.89
N GLU A 490 -12.77 85.47 11.05
CA GLU A 490 -12.01 86.51 11.78
C GLU A 490 -10.58 86.13 12.20
#